data_AF-A0A9D5VAB1-F1
#
_entry.id   AF-A0A9D5VAB1-F1
#
_cell.length_a   1.000
_cell.length_b   1.000
_cell.length_c   1.000
_cell.angle_alpha   90.00
_cell.angle_beta   90.00
_cell.angle_gamma   90.00
#
_symmetry.space_group_name_H-M   'P 1'
#
loop_
_entity.id
_entity.type
_entity.pdbx_description
1 polymer ?
#
loop_
_entity_poly.entity_id
_entity_poly.type
_entity_poly.pdbx_seq_one_letter_code
_entity_poly.pdbx_strand_id
1 'polypeptide(L)'
;MRKQTMIINDAHGRQSVIDFIGRLDLSKPLEVTVGLFRKRRTTKQNALMWKWVNEVADHVSDYTGMDADEVHEFFKGKFLSPHVVEIGGEIVEYRTTTKLTTSEMTDYMNRIYAWATTYLGLHLPIPEDLGGEDRP
;
A
#
# COMPACT_ATOMS: atom_id res chain seq x y z
N MET A 1 26.49 -2.69 4.04
CA MET A 1 25.37 -3.64 4.12
C MET A 1 24.06 -2.86 3.98
N ARG A 2 23.07 -3.35 3.24
CA ARG A 2 21.74 -2.69 3.14
C ARG A 2 20.93 -2.98 4.41
N LYS A 3 20.07 -2.05 4.82
CA LYS A 3 19.16 -2.21 5.96
C LYS A 3 18.29 -3.46 5.75
N GLN A 4 18.30 -4.38 6.71
CA GLN A 4 17.52 -5.61 6.69
C GLN A 4 16.60 -5.65 7.91
N THR A 5 15.37 -6.11 7.73
CA THR A 5 14.37 -6.25 8.81
C THR A 5 13.93 -7.70 8.88
N MET A 6 14.06 -8.30 10.06
CA MET A 6 13.59 -9.67 10.34
C MET A 6 12.38 -9.59 11.26
N ILE A 7 11.35 -10.37 10.96
CA ILE A 7 10.10 -10.42 11.73
C ILE A 7 10.13 -11.67 12.60
N ILE A 8 9.88 -11.51 13.90
CA ILE A 8 9.85 -12.61 14.88
C ILE A 8 8.40 -12.88 15.25
N ASN A 9 7.83 -13.99 14.75
CA ASN A 9 6.46 -14.39 15.03
C ASN A 9 6.37 -15.65 15.91
N ASP A 10 7.47 -16.40 16.06
CA ASP A 10 7.53 -17.66 16.78
C ASP A 10 8.96 -17.93 17.31
N ALA A 11 9.13 -19.06 18.03
CA ALA A 11 10.41 -19.46 18.61
C ALA A 11 11.49 -19.76 17.55
N HIS A 12 11.11 -20.23 16.36
CA HIS A 12 12.03 -20.55 15.28
C HIS A 12 12.57 -19.29 14.60
N GLY A 13 11.70 -18.31 14.34
CA GLY A 13 12.08 -16.98 13.85
C GLY A 13 13.00 -16.26 14.82
N ARG A 14 12.79 -16.42 16.13
CA ARG A 14 13.72 -15.92 17.15
C ARG A 14 15.10 -16.55 17.03
N GLN A 15 15.18 -17.87 16.87
CA GLN A 15 16.45 -18.58 16.70
C GLN A 15 17.20 -18.11 15.44
N SER A 16 16.45 -17.91 14.34
CA SER A 16 17.01 -17.41 13.08
C SER A 16 17.64 -16.01 13.23
N VAL A 17 17.06 -15.14 14.04
CA VAL A 17 17.63 -13.81 14.35
C VAL A 17 18.90 -13.91 15.18
N ILE A 18 18.93 -14.80 16.18
CA ILE A 18 20.13 -15.05 17.00
C ILE A 18 21.29 -15.52 16.12
N ASP A 19 21.03 -16.49 15.26
CA ASP A 19 22.06 -17.04 14.36
C ASP A 19 22.55 -15.99 13.35
N PHE A 20 21.65 -15.12 12.86
CA PHE A 20 22.01 -14.02 11.98
C PHE A 20 22.90 -13.01 12.67
N ILE A 21 22.51 -12.56 13.88
CA ILE A 21 23.32 -11.62 14.68
C ILE A 21 24.70 -12.21 14.97
N GLY A 22 24.76 -13.51 15.29
CA GLY A 22 26.02 -14.22 15.57
C GLY A 22 27.00 -14.28 14.39
N ARG A 23 26.54 -14.03 13.15
CA ARG A 23 27.37 -14.05 11.93
C ARG A 23 27.76 -12.65 11.44
N LEU A 24 27.33 -11.59 12.12
CA LEU A 24 27.59 -10.22 11.68
C LEU A 24 29.07 -9.84 11.86
N ASP A 25 29.62 -9.15 10.86
CA ASP A 25 30.94 -8.52 10.97
C ASP A 25 30.84 -7.25 11.84
N LEU A 26 31.52 -7.27 12.98
CA LEU A 26 31.53 -6.19 13.96
C LEU A 26 32.69 -5.20 13.75
N SER A 27 33.37 -5.24 12.59
CA SER A 27 34.42 -4.29 12.22
C SER A 27 33.95 -2.82 12.21
N LYS A 28 32.63 -2.61 12.05
CA LYS A 28 31.95 -1.31 12.21
C LYS A 28 30.80 -1.45 13.20
N PRO A 29 30.48 -0.41 13.98
CA PRO A 29 29.34 -0.44 14.91
C PRO A 29 28.03 -0.61 14.14
N LEU A 30 27.20 -1.53 14.60
CA LEU A 30 25.89 -1.85 14.03
C LEU A 30 24.78 -1.42 14.99
N GLU A 31 23.71 -0.85 14.45
CA GLU A 31 22.50 -0.50 15.21
C GLU A 31 21.50 -1.65 15.14
N VAL A 32 20.93 -2.03 16.30
CA VAL A 32 19.83 -3.00 16.39
C VAL A 32 18.62 -2.31 17.02
N THR A 33 17.49 -2.30 16.31
CA THR A 33 16.23 -1.77 16.81
C THR A 33 15.20 -2.89 16.92
N VAL A 34 14.63 -3.08 18.12
CA VAL A 34 13.53 -4.01 18.37
C VAL A 34 12.27 -3.20 18.67
N GLY A 35 11.20 -3.47 17.95
CA GLY A 35 9.91 -2.83 18.14
C GLY A 35 8.78 -3.80 17.83
N LEU A 36 7.56 -3.47 18.29
CA LEU A 36 6.38 -4.27 17.97
C LEU A 36 6.19 -4.35 16.45
N PHE A 37 6.19 -5.57 15.91
CA PHE A 37 5.84 -5.78 14.52
C PHE A 37 4.34 -5.51 14.35
N ARG A 38 4.01 -4.35 13.80
CA ARG A 38 2.69 -4.12 13.22
C ARG A 38 2.73 -4.65 11.80
N LYS A 39 1.87 -5.63 11.48
CA LYS A 39 1.62 -5.98 10.07
C LYS A 39 1.34 -4.68 9.33
N ARG A 40 2.23 -4.27 8.44
CA ARG A 40 1.83 -3.40 7.34
C ARG A 40 0.94 -4.26 6.44
N ARG A 41 -0.33 -4.43 6.85
CA ARG A 41 -1.39 -5.09 6.07
C ARG A 41 -1.84 -4.15 4.94
N THR A 42 -0.87 -3.62 4.21
CA THR A 42 -1.07 -2.62 3.17
C THR A 42 -0.32 -2.99 1.89
N THR A 43 0.68 -3.87 1.90
CA THR A 43 1.48 -4.14 0.69
C THR A 43 0.68 -4.83 -0.42
N LYS A 44 -0.15 -5.85 -0.10
CA LYS A 44 -0.96 -6.55 -1.11
C LYS A 44 -2.09 -5.68 -1.67
N GLN A 45 -2.85 -5.01 -0.79
CA GLN A 45 -3.92 -4.09 -1.20
C GLN A 45 -3.38 -2.88 -1.96
N ASN A 46 -2.24 -2.32 -1.53
CA ASN A 46 -1.61 -1.22 -2.25
C ASN A 46 -1.08 -1.67 -3.61
N ALA A 47 -0.43 -2.83 -3.71
CA ALA A 47 0.01 -3.37 -5.00
C ALA A 47 -1.17 -3.61 -5.96
N LEU A 48 -2.28 -4.15 -5.44
CA LEU A 48 -3.50 -4.33 -6.23
C LEU A 48 -4.12 -3.01 -6.67
N MET A 49 -4.22 -2.03 -5.77
CA MET A 49 -4.72 -0.70 -6.08
C MET A 49 -3.90 -0.05 -7.19
N TRP A 50 -2.57 -0.12 -7.12
CA TRP A 50 -1.71 0.38 -8.19
C TRP A 50 -1.90 -0.37 -9.50
N LYS A 51 -2.11 -1.69 -9.47
CA LYS A 51 -2.46 -2.44 -10.69
C LYS A 51 -3.74 -1.89 -11.32
N TRP A 52 -4.78 -1.66 -10.52
CA TRP A 52 -6.04 -1.09 -11.01
C TRP A 52 -5.89 0.32 -11.56
N VAL A 53 -5.12 1.16 -10.88
CA VAL A 53 -4.82 2.51 -11.34
C VAL A 53 -4.11 2.48 -12.69
N ASN A 54 -3.14 1.58 -12.89
CA ASN A 54 -2.46 1.43 -14.18
C ASN A 54 -3.41 0.93 -15.28
N GLU A 55 -4.25 -0.07 -14.99
CA GLU A 55 -5.24 -0.54 -15.97
C GLU A 55 -6.24 0.55 -16.37
N VAL A 56 -6.66 1.39 -15.41
CA VAL A 56 -7.48 2.56 -15.71
C VAL A 56 -6.71 3.58 -16.53
N ALA A 57 -5.46 3.89 -16.16
CA ALA A 57 -4.61 4.82 -16.90
C ALA A 57 -4.43 4.37 -18.35
N ASP A 58 -4.08 3.11 -18.58
CA ASP A 58 -3.94 2.52 -19.92
C ASP A 58 -5.26 2.57 -20.71
N HIS A 59 -6.40 2.41 -20.04
CA HIS A 59 -7.71 2.48 -20.69
C HIS A 59 -8.09 3.91 -21.09
N VAL A 60 -7.71 4.90 -20.27
CA VAL A 60 -8.09 6.30 -20.50
C VAL A 60 -7.06 7.11 -21.26
N SER A 61 -5.83 6.62 -21.39
CA SER A 61 -4.67 7.35 -21.93
C SER A 61 -4.93 7.92 -23.32
N ASP A 62 -5.61 7.16 -24.17
CA ASP A 62 -5.84 7.52 -25.57
C ASP A 62 -6.72 8.77 -25.74
N TYR A 63 -7.53 9.12 -24.74
CA TYR A 63 -8.46 10.26 -24.81
C TYR A 63 -8.29 11.29 -23.69
N THR A 64 -7.62 10.97 -22.58
CA THR A 64 -7.31 11.95 -21.51
C THR A 64 -5.83 12.33 -21.45
N GLY A 65 -4.93 11.47 -21.92
CA GLY A 65 -3.49 11.62 -21.72
C GLY A 65 -3.03 11.47 -20.27
N MET A 66 -3.91 11.02 -19.36
CA MET A 66 -3.59 10.92 -17.94
C MET A 66 -2.68 9.74 -17.63
N ASP A 67 -1.69 9.96 -16.77
CA ASP A 67 -0.85 8.91 -16.24
C ASP A 67 -1.43 8.24 -14.98
N ALA A 68 -0.77 7.18 -14.50
CA ALA A 68 -1.20 6.44 -13.32
C ALA A 68 -1.21 7.30 -12.05
N ASP A 69 -0.28 8.25 -11.89
CA ASP A 69 -0.24 9.12 -10.72
C ASP A 69 -1.41 10.12 -10.75
N GLU A 70 -1.73 10.67 -11.91
CA GLU A 70 -2.88 11.56 -12.12
C GLU A 70 -4.22 10.83 -11.90
N VAL A 71 -4.36 9.60 -12.38
CA VAL A 71 -5.52 8.74 -12.12
C VAL A 71 -5.65 8.44 -10.61
N HIS A 72 -4.53 8.19 -9.93
CA HIS A 72 -4.53 7.99 -8.48
C HIS A 72 -4.97 9.24 -7.73
N GLU A 73 -4.48 10.43 -8.11
CA GLU A 73 -4.93 11.70 -7.52
C GLU A 73 -6.41 11.99 -7.79
N PHE A 74 -6.89 11.66 -8.99
CA PHE A 74 -8.32 11.73 -9.32
C PHE A 74 -9.15 10.87 -8.37
N PHE A 75 -8.77 9.61 -8.15
CA PHE A 75 -9.50 8.73 -7.24
C PHE A 75 -9.43 9.19 -5.78
N LYS A 76 -8.28 9.70 -5.33
CA LYS A 76 -8.16 10.29 -4.00
C LYS A 76 -9.17 11.43 -3.86
N GLY A 77 -9.16 12.39 -4.78
CA GLY A 77 -10.10 13.52 -4.81
C GLY A 77 -11.56 13.09 -4.77
N LYS A 78 -11.89 12.00 -5.48
CA LYS A 78 -13.25 11.50 -5.63
C LYS A 78 -13.77 10.71 -4.43
N PHE A 79 -12.94 9.90 -3.79
CA PHE A 79 -13.40 8.88 -2.83
C PHE A 79 -12.89 9.07 -1.41
N LEU A 80 -11.87 9.91 -1.18
CA LEU A 80 -11.35 10.18 0.15
C LEU A 80 -11.85 11.52 0.68
N SER A 81 -12.18 11.54 1.97
CA SER A 81 -12.43 12.77 2.71
C SER A 81 -11.13 13.56 2.86
N PRO A 82 -11.17 14.90 2.73
CA PRO A 82 -10.01 15.75 2.96
C PRO A 82 -9.62 15.73 4.45
N HIS A 83 -8.32 15.71 4.71
CA HIS A 83 -7.77 16.09 6.00
C HIS A 83 -7.52 17.58 5.99
N VAL A 84 -8.08 18.26 6.99
CA VAL A 84 -7.90 19.70 7.20
C VAL A 84 -6.78 19.89 8.21
N VAL A 85 -5.78 20.69 7.85
CA VAL A 85 -4.71 21.10 8.76
C VAL A 85 -4.64 22.62 8.75
N GLU A 86 -4.62 23.21 9.94
CA GLU A 86 -4.46 24.64 10.14
C GLU A 86 -3.07 24.91 10.71
N ILE A 87 -2.28 25.76 10.04
CA ILE A 87 -0.95 26.19 10.50
C ILE A 87 -0.89 27.70 10.42
N GLY A 88 -0.79 28.37 11.56
CA GLY A 88 -0.63 29.82 11.61
C GLY A 88 -1.80 30.61 11.00
N GLY A 89 -3.00 30.05 10.95
CA GLY A 89 -4.19 30.66 10.35
C GLY A 89 -4.42 30.31 8.87
N GLU A 90 -3.51 29.55 8.24
CA GLU A 90 -3.72 28.98 6.91
C GLU A 90 -4.34 27.59 6.99
N ILE A 91 -5.44 27.38 6.27
CA ILE A 91 -6.13 26.09 6.18
C ILE A 91 -5.68 25.39 4.91
N VAL A 92 -5.08 24.21 5.06
CA VAL A 92 -4.70 23.33 3.95
C VAL A 92 -5.50 22.04 4.02
N GLU A 93 -6.13 21.69 2.91
CA GLU A 93 -6.80 20.41 2.73
C GLU A 93 -5.95 19.46 1.87
N TYR A 94 -5.72 18.24 2.36
CA TYR A 94 -5.05 17.20 1.56
C TYR A 94 -5.70 15.84 1.77
N ARG A 95 -5.52 14.96 0.79
CA ARG A 95 -6.02 13.58 0.82
C ARG A 95 -4.83 12.63 0.77
N THR A 96 -4.85 11.58 1.58
CA THR A 96 -3.78 10.59 1.58
C THR A 96 -4.29 9.19 1.82
N THR A 97 -3.78 8.23 1.04
CA THR A 97 -3.99 6.80 1.25
C THR A 97 -3.05 6.24 2.33
N THR A 98 -1.95 6.95 2.66
CA THR A 98 -0.93 6.48 3.61
C THR A 98 -1.40 6.43 5.05
N LYS A 99 -2.49 7.14 5.38
CA LYS A 99 -3.08 7.18 6.72
C LYS A 99 -4.31 6.29 6.88
N LEU A 100 -4.76 5.64 5.80
CA LEU A 100 -5.95 4.79 5.84
C LEU A 100 -5.69 3.51 6.63
N THR A 101 -6.67 3.14 7.44
CA THR A 101 -6.77 1.80 8.03
C THR A 101 -7.09 0.76 6.94
N THR A 102 -6.91 -0.53 7.26
CA THR A 102 -7.26 -1.61 6.32
C THR A 102 -8.73 -1.58 5.89
N SER A 103 -9.65 -1.18 6.79
CA SER A 103 -11.08 -1.07 6.45
C SER A 103 -11.30 0.06 5.46
N GLU A 104 -10.76 1.25 5.74
CA GLU A 104 -10.91 2.41 4.87
C GLU A 104 -10.24 2.20 3.50
N MET A 105 -9.11 1.49 3.45
CA MET A 105 -8.47 1.11 2.18
C MET A 105 -9.35 0.14 1.39
N THR A 106 -10.00 -0.82 2.05
CA THR A 106 -10.97 -1.73 1.42
C THR A 106 -12.15 -0.96 0.84
N ASP A 107 -12.72 -0.02 1.59
CA ASP A 107 -13.83 0.81 1.14
C ASP A 107 -13.43 1.71 -0.03
N TYR A 108 -12.23 2.29 0.02
CA TYR A 108 -11.66 3.09 -1.06
C TYR A 108 -11.51 2.25 -2.35
N MET A 109 -10.94 1.06 -2.25
CA MET A 109 -10.78 0.13 -3.38
C MET A 109 -12.14 -0.31 -3.95
N ASN A 110 -13.12 -0.64 -3.11
CA ASN A 110 -14.46 -1.01 -3.58
C ASN A 110 -15.12 0.12 -4.38
N ARG A 111 -14.91 1.38 -4.00
CA ARG A 111 -15.41 2.55 -4.74
C ARG A 111 -14.72 2.72 -6.09
N ILE A 112 -13.40 2.50 -6.16
CA ILE A 112 -12.67 2.49 -7.44
C ILE A 112 -13.20 1.39 -8.35
N TYR A 113 -13.36 0.17 -7.83
CA TYR A 113 -13.89 -0.97 -8.58
C TYR A 113 -15.27 -0.68 -9.17
N ALA A 114 -16.20 -0.25 -8.31
CA ALA A 114 -17.56 0.09 -8.74
C ALA A 114 -17.56 1.20 -9.80
N TRP A 115 -16.68 2.19 -9.66
CA TRP A 115 -16.57 3.27 -10.64
C TRP A 115 -16.00 2.79 -11.98
N ALA A 116 -14.91 2.02 -11.98
CA ALA A 116 -14.30 1.48 -13.19
C ALA A 116 -15.30 0.58 -13.96
N THR A 117 -16.02 -0.29 -13.26
CA THR A 117 -17.03 -1.15 -13.89
C THR A 117 -18.23 -0.35 -14.40
N THR A 118 -18.73 0.62 -13.64
CA THR A 118 -19.95 1.37 -14.02
C THR A 118 -19.70 2.38 -15.13
N TYR A 119 -18.57 3.10 -15.08
CA TYR A 119 -18.32 4.24 -15.98
C TYR A 119 -17.37 3.91 -17.13
N LEU A 120 -16.45 2.96 -16.94
CA LEU A 120 -15.51 2.54 -18.01
C LEU A 120 -15.87 1.15 -18.57
N GLY A 121 -16.82 0.42 -17.96
CA GLY A 121 -17.08 -0.98 -18.33
C GLY A 121 -15.88 -1.90 -18.05
N LEU A 122 -14.93 -1.46 -17.23
CA LEU A 122 -13.68 -2.15 -16.99
C LEU A 122 -13.80 -3.07 -15.77
N HIS A 123 -13.60 -4.36 -15.99
CA HIS A 123 -13.54 -5.35 -14.92
C HIS A 123 -12.10 -5.49 -14.43
N LEU A 124 -11.84 -4.87 -13.27
CA LEU A 124 -10.54 -4.92 -12.62
C LEU A 124 -10.29 -6.31 -11.99
N PRO A 125 -9.04 -6.78 -11.94
CA PRO A 125 -8.70 -8.09 -11.38
C PRO A 125 -8.95 -8.13 -9.88
N ILE A 126 -9.64 -9.15 -9.37
CA ILE A 126 -9.85 -9.30 -7.93
C ILE A 126 -8.66 -10.02 -7.27
N PRO A 127 -8.45 -9.88 -5.95
CA PRO A 127 -7.32 -10.53 -5.25
C PRO A 127 -7.22 -12.03 -5.49
N GLU A 128 -8.35 -12.71 -5.69
CA GLU A 128 -8.45 -14.15 -5.97
C GLU A 128 -7.86 -14.53 -7.34
N ASP A 129 -7.96 -13.64 -8.34
CA ASP A 129 -7.41 -13.84 -9.69
C ASP A 129 -5.88 -13.70 -9.74
N LEU A 130 -5.27 -13.18 -8.66
CA LEU A 130 -3.82 -12.94 -8.58
C LEU A 130 -3.01 -14.11 -8.00
N GLY A 131 -3.61 -15.30 -7.88
CA GLY A 131 -2.89 -16.53 -7.54
C GLY A 131 -2.43 -16.61 -6.08
N GLY A 132 -3.26 -16.17 -5.14
CA GLY A 132 -3.08 -16.51 -3.73
C GLY A 132 -3.61 -17.91 -3.46
N GLU A 133 -2.74 -18.92 -3.50
CA GLU A 133 -3.02 -20.23 -2.91
C GLU A 133 -3.34 -20.05 -1.41
N ASP A 134 -4.64 -20.08 -1.10
CA ASP A 134 -5.16 -20.62 0.14
C ASP A 134 -6.37 -21.48 -0.28
N ARG A 135 -6.08 -22.67 -0.81
CA ARG A 135 -7.05 -23.77 -0.77
C ARG A 135 -6.86 -24.48 0.59
N PRO A 136 -7.96 -24.88 1.24
CA PRO A 136 -7.94 -25.46 2.59
C PRO A 136 -7.12 -26.75 2.67
#